data_AF-A0A258KHR5-F1
#
_entry.id   AF-A0A258KHR5-F1
#
_cell.length_a   1.000
_cell.length_b   1.000
_cell.length_c   1.000
_cell.angle_alpha   90.00
_cell.angle_beta   90.00
_cell.angle_gamma   90.00
#
_symmetry.space_group_name_H-M   'P 1'
#
loop_
_entity.id
_entity.type
_entity.pdbx_description
1 polymer ?
#
loop_
_entity_poly.entity_id
_entity_poly.type
_entity_poly.pdbx_seq_one_letter_code
_entity_poly.pdbx_strand_id
1 'polypeptide(L)'
;MFDKFIKRPVLAIALSVAIVFLGLLAIKTSPVAQFPEIAPPRVNIFIEFPGSNADVLVKSTLTILERAINGVQGMQYILSDATSAGEASLQVIFEPGTDPTLAAVRVKSRVDQVMTNLPPLVQREG
;
A
#
# COMPACT_ATOMS: atom_id res chain seq x y z
N MET A 1 49.45 -1.49 -1.79
CA MET A 1 48.23 -2.02 -2.43
C MET A 1 48.34 -2.00 -3.96
N PHE A 2 48.78 -0.90 -4.57
CA PHE A 2 48.93 -0.76 -6.04
C PHE A 2 50.10 -1.55 -6.66
N ASP A 3 51.17 -1.83 -5.90
CA ASP A 3 52.34 -2.60 -6.37
C ASP A 3 52.00 -4.00 -6.90
N LYS A 4 50.97 -4.67 -6.35
CA LYS A 4 50.53 -6.00 -6.80
C LYS A 4 49.83 -5.95 -8.17
N PHE A 5 49.14 -4.86 -8.48
CA PHE A 5 48.46 -4.66 -9.76
C PHE A 5 49.46 -4.33 -10.88
N ILE A 6 50.53 -3.57 -10.56
CA ILE A 6 51.59 -3.23 -11.51
C ILE A 6 52.46 -4.46 -11.84
N LYS A 7 52.76 -5.32 -10.86
CA LYS A 7 53.58 -6.53 -11.07
C LYS A 7 52.85 -7.70 -11.74
N ARG A 8 51.51 -7.67 -11.82
CA ARG A 8 50.69 -8.72 -12.48
C ARG A 8 49.60 -8.09 -13.36
N PRO A 9 49.96 -7.58 -14.56
CA PRO A 9 49.03 -6.86 -15.44
C PRO A 9 47.84 -7.71 -15.90
N VAL A 10 48.00 -9.03 -16.02
CA VAL A 10 46.91 -9.96 -16.39
C VAL A 10 45.80 -9.99 -15.34
N LEU A 11 46.14 -9.94 -14.04
CA LEU A 11 45.13 -9.91 -12.97
C LEU A 11 44.35 -8.59 -12.96
N ALA A 12 45.01 -7.47 -13.25
CA ALA A 12 44.37 -6.17 -13.33
C ALA A 12 43.35 -6.11 -14.49
N ILE A 13 43.72 -6.65 -15.67
CA ILE A 13 42.82 -6.72 -16.82
C ILE A 13 41.64 -7.64 -16.54
N ALA A 14 41.88 -8.82 -15.95
CA ALA A 14 40.80 -9.76 -15.60
C ALA A 14 39.79 -9.13 -14.63
N LEU A 15 40.27 -8.38 -13.62
CA LEU A 15 39.41 -7.69 -12.66
C LEU A 15 38.60 -6.58 -13.32
N SER A 16 39.22 -5.81 -14.22
CA SER A 16 38.55 -4.75 -14.98
C SER A 16 37.40 -5.32 -15.83
N VAL A 17 37.66 -6.42 -16.56
CA VAL A 17 36.64 -7.11 -17.37
C VAL A 17 35.52 -7.66 -16.49
N ALA A 18 35.84 -8.22 -15.31
CA ALA A 18 34.84 -8.71 -14.38
C ALA A 18 33.91 -7.59 -13.86
N ILE A 19 34.46 -6.41 -13.54
CA ILE A 19 33.68 -5.25 -13.09
C ILE A 19 32.77 -4.74 -14.20
N VAL A 20 33.27 -4.63 -15.44
CA VAL A 20 32.47 -4.21 -16.60
C VAL A 20 31.34 -5.20 -16.86
N PHE A 21 31.63 -6.51 -16.79
CA PHE A 21 30.62 -7.55 -16.98
C PHE A 21 29.51 -7.51 -15.93
N LEU A 22 29.88 -7.37 -14.64
CA LEU A 22 28.92 -7.20 -13.55
C LEU A 22 28.09 -5.92 -13.71
N GLY A 23 28.70 -4.82 -14.15
CA GLY A 23 28.00 -3.57 -14.45
C GLY A 23 26.96 -3.73 -15.56
N LEU A 24 27.32 -4.45 -16.63
CA LEU A 24 26.42 -4.74 -17.76
C LEU A 24 25.23 -5.61 -17.32
N LEU A 25 25.46 -6.58 -16.43
CA LEU A 25 24.41 -7.41 -15.86
C LEU A 25 23.49 -6.60 -14.93
N ALA A 26 24.05 -5.70 -14.11
CA ALA A 26 23.29 -4.82 -13.24
C ALA A 26 22.37 -3.89 -14.05
N ILE A 27 22.86 -3.31 -15.15
CA ILE A 27 22.03 -2.47 -16.04
C ILE A 27 20.81 -3.24 -16.59
N LYS A 28 20.97 -4.54 -16.88
CA LYS A 28 19.88 -5.37 -17.42
C LYS A 28 18.90 -5.87 -16.36
N THR A 29 19.34 -5.99 -15.11
CA THR A 29 18.54 -6.57 -14.01
C THR A 29 17.94 -5.53 -13.09
N SER A 30 18.48 -4.31 -13.08
CA SER A 30 17.98 -3.25 -12.20
C SER A 30 16.59 -2.81 -12.65
N PRO A 31 15.59 -2.78 -11.75
CA PRO A 31 14.27 -2.26 -12.05
C PRO A 31 14.36 -0.79 -12.45
N VAL A 32 13.76 -0.44 -13.57
CA VAL A 32 13.64 0.96 -14.01
C VAL A 32 12.30 1.49 -13.54
N ALA A 33 12.32 2.46 -12.63
CA ALA A 33 11.14 3.20 -12.19
C ALA A 33 11.29 4.68 -12.56
N GLN A 34 10.21 5.33 -13.00
CA GLN A 34 10.23 6.77 -13.36
C GLN A 34 10.40 7.65 -12.13
N PHE A 35 9.87 7.21 -10.99
CA PHE A 35 10.04 7.81 -9.67
C PHE A 35 10.21 6.68 -8.66
N PRO A 36 11.00 6.87 -7.59
CA PRO A 36 10.92 6.00 -6.43
C PRO A 36 9.50 6.04 -5.86
N GLU A 37 9.05 4.94 -5.26
CA GLU A 37 7.75 4.89 -4.57
C GLU A 37 7.78 5.80 -3.33
N ILE A 38 7.53 7.08 -3.53
CA ILE A 38 7.39 8.10 -2.48
C ILE A 38 5.95 8.23 -1.98
N ALA A 39 5.01 7.62 -2.70
CA ALA A 39 3.60 7.70 -2.35
C ALA A 39 3.33 6.83 -1.12
N PRO A 40 2.68 7.37 -0.07
CA PRO A 40 2.29 6.56 1.07
C PRO A 40 1.30 5.47 0.62
N PRO A 41 1.42 4.25 1.18
CA PRO A 41 0.48 3.19 0.89
C PRO A 41 -0.92 3.61 1.35
N ARG A 42 -1.92 3.33 0.51
CA ARG A 42 -3.32 3.67 0.77
C ARG A 42 -4.20 2.46 0.50
N VAL A 43 -5.15 2.22 1.38
CA VAL A 43 -6.17 1.19 1.21
C VAL A 43 -7.51 1.90 1.07
N ASN A 44 -8.15 1.70 -0.08
CA ASN A 44 -9.48 2.23 -0.35
C ASN A 44 -10.53 1.14 -0.13
N ILE A 45 -11.61 1.51 0.56
CA ILE A 45 -12.77 0.66 0.81
C ILE A 45 -13.96 1.38 0.19
N PHE A 46 -14.64 0.69 -0.72
CA PHE A 46 -15.87 1.17 -1.35
C PHE A 46 -17.05 0.50 -0.67
N ILE A 47 -18.08 1.30 -0.40
CA ILE A 47 -19.27 0.89 0.33
C ILE A 47 -20.46 1.37 -0.47
N GLU A 48 -21.35 0.45 -0.80
CA GLU A 48 -22.59 0.75 -1.51
C GLU A 48 -23.77 0.42 -0.61
N PHE A 49 -24.67 1.39 -0.45
CA PHE A 49 -25.93 1.24 0.27
C PHE A 49 -27.05 1.93 -0.53
N PRO A 50 -27.58 1.25 -1.56
CA PRO A 50 -28.57 1.83 -2.45
C PRO A 50 -29.85 2.19 -1.70
N GLY A 51 -30.35 3.40 -1.93
CA GLY A 51 -31.58 3.92 -1.31
C GLY A 51 -31.39 4.61 0.05
N SER A 52 -30.14 4.81 0.50
CA SER A 52 -29.83 5.59 1.70
C SER A 52 -29.45 7.03 1.38
N ASN A 53 -29.71 7.95 2.32
CA ASN A 53 -29.14 9.30 2.29
C ASN A 53 -27.72 9.30 2.89
N ALA A 54 -26.90 10.30 2.56
CA ALA A 54 -25.54 10.46 3.06
C ALA A 54 -25.49 10.46 4.60
N ASP A 55 -26.40 11.18 5.27
CA ASP A 55 -26.47 11.23 6.74
C ASP A 55 -26.71 9.87 7.39
N VAL A 56 -27.54 9.04 6.76
CA VAL A 56 -27.86 7.69 7.26
C VAL A 56 -26.68 6.77 7.03
N LEU A 57 -26.02 6.86 5.88
CA LEU A 57 -24.82 6.09 5.55
C LEU A 57 -23.67 6.39 6.51
N VAL A 58 -23.45 7.67 6.81
CA VAL A 58 -22.42 8.12 7.75
C VAL A 58 -22.65 7.52 9.13
N LYS A 59 -23.84 7.70 9.69
CA LYS A 59 -24.17 7.28 11.07
C LYS A 59 -24.26 5.76 11.23
N SER A 60 -24.74 5.05 10.21
CA SER A 60 -25.01 3.61 10.30
C SER A 60 -23.81 2.74 9.91
N THR A 61 -22.94 3.21 9.01
CA THR A 61 -21.91 2.38 8.38
C THR A 61 -20.52 2.97 8.51
N LEU A 62 -20.31 4.21 8.05
CA LEU A 62 -18.97 4.83 8.07
C LEU A 62 -18.42 5.00 9.49
N THR A 63 -19.20 5.55 10.43
CA THR A 63 -18.73 5.75 11.81
C THR A 63 -18.36 4.42 12.49
N ILE A 64 -19.04 3.32 12.15
CA ILE A 64 -18.73 1.99 12.68
C ILE A 64 -17.42 1.48 12.09
N LEU A 65 -17.25 1.59 10.77
CA LEU A 65 -16.04 1.17 10.06
C LEU A 65 -14.82 1.99 10.45
N GLU A 66 -14.94 3.31 10.52
CA GLU A 66 -13.89 4.22 10.99
C GLU A 66 -13.42 3.82 12.39
N ARG A 67 -14.35 3.57 13.32
CA ARG A 67 -13.99 3.19 14.69
C ARG A 67 -13.27 1.84 14.75
N ALA A 68 -13.64 0.90 13.90
CA ALA A 68 -13.03 -0.42 13.87
C ALA A 68 -11.67 -0.46 13.17
N ILE A 69 -11.50 0.37 12.15
CA ILE A 69 -10.23 0.53 11.42
C ILE A 69 -9.27 1.41 12.21
N ASN A 70 -9.78 2.30 13.06
CA ASN A 70 -8.95 3.09 13.96
C ASN A 70 -8.16 2.17 14.91
N GLY A 71 -6.83 2.30 14.91
CA GLY A 71 -5.92 1.43 15.65
C GLY A 71 -5.27 0.32 14.82
N VAL A 72 -5.45 0.29 13.49
CA VAL A 72 -4.58 -0.51 12.62
C VAL A 72 -3.14 0.03 12.68
N GLN A 73 -2.18 -0.87 12.86
CA GLN A 73 -0.77 -0.52 12.97
C GLN A 73 -0.22 0.12 11.69
N GLY A 74 0.47 1.26 11.83
CA GLY A 74 1.08 2.01 10.72
C GLY A 74 0.10 2.94 9.99
N MET A 75 -1.12 3.12 10.51
CA MET A 75 -2.09 4.07 9.98
C MET A 75 -1.72 5.51 10.39
N GLN A 76 -1.76 6.42 9.43
CA GLN A 76 -1.48 7.84 9.63
C GLN A 76 -2.79 8.63 9.82
N TYR A 77 -3.72 8.51 8.88
CA TYR A 77 -5.05 9.12 8.95
C TYR A 77 -6.05 8.38 8.05
N ILE A 78 -7.34 8.66 8.29
CA ILE A 78 -8.46 8.15 7.52
C ILE A 78 -9.18 9.33 6.86
N LEU A 79 -9.54 9.17 5.59
CA LEU A 79 -10.44 10.06 4.86
C LEU A 79 -11.72 9.28 4.54
N SER A 80 -12.86 9.90 4.78
CA SER A 80 -14.19 9.30 4.62
C SER A 80 -15.07 10.26 3.83
N ASP A 81 -15.63 9.80 2.72
CA ASP A 81 -16.56 10.57 1.91
C ASP A 81 -17.85 9.77 1.72
N ALA A 82 -18.99 10.45 1.87
CA ALA A 82 -20.32 9.88 1.68
C ALA A 82 -21.13 10.74 0.70
N THR A 83 -21.75 10.09 -0.27
CA THR A 83 -22.55 10.73 -1.30
C THR A 83 -24.03 10.43 -1.09
N SER A 84 -24.91 11.40 -1.37
CA SER A 84 -26.37 11.22 -1.27
C SER A 84 -26.95 10.21 -2.27
N ALA A 85 -26.13 9.65 -3.16
CA ALA A 85 -26.47 8.53 -4.04
C ALA A 85 -26.47 7.17 -3.31
N GLY A 86 -26.10 7.13 -2.03
CA GLY A 86 -25.98 5.88 -1.27
C GLY A 86 -24.60 5.22 -1.41
N GLU A 87 -23.59 5.97 -1.84
CA GLU A 87 -22.22 5.50 -2.00
C GLU A 87 -21.32 6.14 -0.95
N ALA A 88 -20.39 5.37 -0.39
CA ALA A 88 -19.36 5.87 0.48
C ALA A 88 -17.99 5.31 0.08
N SER A 89 -16.96 6.13 0.28
CA SER A 89 -15.58 5.72 0.13
C SER A 89 -14.82 6.05 1.40
N LEU A 90 -14.00 5.08 1.85
CA LEU A 90 -13.12 5.23 2.99
C LEU A 90 -11.70 4.95 2.53
N GLN A 91 -10.81 5.92 2.72
CA GLN A 91 -9.40 5.81 2.38
C GLN A 91 -8.56 5.85 3.65
N VAL A 92 -7.76 4.79 3.86
CA VAL A 92 -6.84 4.67 4.99
C VAL A 92 -5.43 4.90 4.46
N ILE A 93 -4.76 5.92 4.97
CA ILE A 93 -3.41 6.31 4.56
C ILE A 93 -2.43 5.79 5.61
N PHE A 94 -1.39 5.10 5.14
CA PHE A 94 -0.37 4.49 5.98
C PHE A 94 0.95 5.27 5.95
N GLU A 95 1.77 5.04 6.97
CA GLU A 95 3.11 5.59 7.04
C GLU A 95 4.02 5.02 5.92
N PRO A 96 4.91 5.85 5.35
CA PRO A 96 5.90 5.40 4.37
C PRO A 96 6.77 4.28 4.95
N GLY A 97 6.86 3.16 4.22
CA GLY A 97 7.58 1.95 4.67
C GLY A 97 6.71 0.83 5.21
N THR A 98 5.39 1.03 5.31
CA THR A 98 4.43 -0.04 5.58
C THR A 98 4.21 -0.90 4.34
N ASP A 99 4.24 -2.23 4.46
CA ASP A 99 3.91 -3.14 3.36
C ASP A 99 2.42 -3.00 2.99
N PRO A 100 2.09 -2.62 1.73
CA PRO A 100 0.71 -2.42 1.29
C PRO A 100 -0.12 -3.71 1.35
N THR A 101 0.49 -4.86 1.11
CA THR A 101 -0.18 -6.17 1.17
C THR A 101 -0.59 -6.49 2.59
N LEU A 102 0.31 -6.27 3.55
CA LEU A 102 0.04 -6.51 4.96
C LEU A 102 -0.97 -5.51 5.53
N ALA A 103 -0.89 -4.24 5.11
CA ALA A 103 -1.85 -3.20 5.45
C ALA A 103 -3.26 -3.57 4.97
N ALA A 104 -3.41 -4.01 3.73
CA ALA A 104 -4.70 -4.45 3.17
C ALA A 104 -5.31 -5.61 3.96
N VAL A 105 -4.52 -6.63 4.31
CA VAL A 105 -5.00 -7.78 5.11
C VAL A 105 -5.43 -7.34 6.51
N ARG A 106 -4.68 -6.43 7.16
CA ARG A 106 -5.04 -5.92 8.49
C ARG A 106 -6.35 -5.14 8.45
N VAL A 107 -6.51 -4.25 7.47
CA VAL A 107 -7.74 -3.47 7.28
C VAL A 107 -8.91 -4.43 7.00
N LYS A 108 -8.74 -5.38 6.08
CA LYS A 108 -9.76 -6.39 5.78
C LYS A 108 -10.17 -7.16 7.04
N SER A 109 -9.23 -7.63 7.85
CA SER A 109 -9.54 -8.37 9.08
C SER A 109 -10.32 -7.53 10.08
N ARG A 110 -10.06 -6.21 10.17
CA ARG A 110 -10.85 -5.29 11.00
C ARG A 110 -12.25 -5.09 10.44
N VAL A 111 -12.39 -4.91 9.14
CA VAL A 111 -13.70 -4.80 8.47
C VAL A 111 -14.52 -6.06 8.70
N ASP A 112 -13.93 -7.24 8.52
CA ASP A 112 -14.59 -8.55 8.73
C ASP A 112 -15.13 -8.70 10.17
N GLN A 113 -14.46 -8.13 11.18
CA GLN A 113 -14.91 -8.18 12.59
C GLN A 113 -16.18 -7.35 12.85
N VAL A 114 -16.41 -6.30 12.06
CA VAL A 114 -17.57 -5.40 12.19
C VAL A 114 -18.62 -5.62 11.12
N MET A 115 -18.38 -6.49 10.13
CA MET A 115 -19.36 -6.86 9.09
C MET A 115 -20.72 -7.23 9.69
N THR A 116 -20.75 -7.94 10.82
CA THR A 116 -22.01 -8.33 11.50
C THR A 116 -22.81 -7.14 12.06
N ASN A 117 -22.17 -6.00 12.30
CA ASN A 117 -22.79 -4.78 12.81
C ASN A 117 -23.27 -3.84 11.69
N LEU A 118 -22.97 -4.15 10.43
CA LEU A 118 -23.39 -3.37 9.27
C LEU A 118 -24.81 -3.74 8.84
N PRO A 119 -25.56 -2.83 8.20
CA PRO A 119 -26.86 -3.16 7.62
C PRO A 119 -26.74 -4.29 6.59
N PRO A 120 -27.73 -5.20 6.51
CA PRO A 120 -27.66 -6.37 5.62
C PRO A 120 -27.59 -6.01 4.13
N LEU A 121 -28.07 -4.81 3.77
CA LEU A 121 -27.98 -4.29 2.41
C LEU A 121 -26.55 -3.89 2.01
N VAL A 122 -25.71 -3.48 2.97
CA VAL A 122 -24.27 -3.21 2.73
C VAL A 122 -23.46 -4.50 2.72
N GLN A 123 -23.83 -5.48 3.54
CA GLN A 123 -23.17 -6.79 3.58
C GLN A 123 -23.34 -7.59 2.29
N ARG A 124 -24.39 -7.30 1.50
CA ARG A 124 -24.76 -8.09 0.32
C ARG A 124 -24.18 -7.55 -0.99
N GLU A 125 -23.86 -6.27 -1.02
CA GLU A 125 -23.33 -5.57 -2.19
C GLU A 125 -21.82 -5.24 -2.05
N GLY A 126 -21.18 -5.63 -0.93
CA GLY A 126 -19.77 -5.37 -0.60
C GLY A 126 -18.87 -6.60 -0.53
#